data_AF-A0A2A2E8I3-F1
#
_entry.id   AF-A0A2A2E8I3-F1
#
_cell.length_a   1.000
_cell.length_b   1.000
_cell.length_c   1.000
_cell.angle_alpha   90.00
_cell.angle_beta   90.00
_cell.angle_gamma   90.00
#
_symmetry.space_group_name_H-M   'P 1'
#
loop_
_entity.id
_entity.type
_entity.pdbx_description
1 polymer ?
#
loop_
_entity_poly.entity_id
_entity_poly.type
_entity_poly.pdbx_seq_one_letter_code
_entity_poly.pdbx_strand_id
1 'polypeptide(L)'
;MPDYRPVPSLAPFNRPALFVDTSLGAQALFDAGQERLDAARHLALALLCSDEPAENGGVFSAFHLLLDDAAGLFEAAFRQRR
;
A
#
# COMPACT_ATOMS: atom_id res chain seq x y z
N MET A 1 -23.58 -0.91 0.30
CA MET A 1 -22.75 -1.52 1.37
C MET A 1 -21.36 -1.67 0.78
N PRO A 2 -20.29 -1.20 1.45
CA PRO A 2 -18.93 -1.26 0.90
C PRO A 2 -18.50 -2.72 0.65
N ASP A 3 -17.89 -2.99 -0.50
CA ASP A 3 -17.37 -4.32 -0.89
C ASP A 3 -15.86 -4.33 -0.67
N TYR A 4 -15.43 -4.66 0.53
CA TYR A 4 -14.01 -4.69 0.88
C TYR A 4 -13.35 -5.94 0.33
N ARG A 5 -12.37 -5.75 -0.55
CA ARG A 5 -11.54 -6.83 -1.09
C ARG A 5 -10.07 -6.56 -0.83
N PRO A 6 -9.24 -7.60 -0.70
CA PRO A 6 -7.81 -7.41 -0.58
C PRO A 6 -7.31 -6.70 -1.84
N VAL A 7 -6.47 -5.70 -1.64
CA VAL A 7 -5.79 -5.02 -2.75
C VAL A 7 -4.91 -6.03 -3.48
N PRO A 8 -4.90 -6.04 -4.82
CA PRO A 8 -4.02 -6.91 -5.60
C PRO A 8 -2.57 -6.65 -5.19
N SER A 9 -1.97 -7.59 -4.47
CA SER A 9 -0.59 -7.47 -4.04
C SER A 9 0.32 -8.25 -4.98
N LEU A 10 1.49 -7.70 -5.29
CA LEU A 10 2.58 -8.43 -5.96
C LEU A 10 3.32 -9.36 -4.99
N ALA A 11 2.97 -9.33 -3.70
CA ALA A 11 3.61 -10.13 -2.68
C ALA A 11 3.12 -11.60 -2.70
N PRO A 12 3.96 -12.57 -2.29
CA PRO A 12 3.57 -13.98 -2.25
C PRO A 12 2.41 -14.24 -1.28
N PHE A 13 1.62 -15.28 -1.57
CA PHE A 13 0.51 -15.76 -0.75
C PHE A 13 0.97 -15.98 0.72
N ASN A 14 0.15 -15.56 1.70
CA ASN A 14 0.39 -15.53 3.16
C ASN A 14 1.04 -14.27 3.76
N ARG A 15 1.04 -13.14 3.07
CA ARG A 15 1.36 -11.84 3.70
C ARG A 15 0.11 -11.07 4.13
N PRO A 16 0.21 -10.20 5.14
CA PRO A 16 -0.87 -9.26 5.45
C PRO A 16 -1.24 -8.50 4.18
N ALA A 17 -2.53 -8.35 3.92
CA ALA A 17 -3.07 -7.60 2.81
C ALA A 17 -3.93 -6.48 3.36
N LEU A 18 -3.81 -5.30 2.76
CA LEU A 18 -4.70 -4.19 3.04
C LEU A 18 -5.95 -4.35 2.18
N PHE A 19 -7.08 -3.87 2.70
CA PHE A 19 -8.37 -3.99 2.06
C PHE A 19 -8.83 -2.63 1.58
N VAL A 20 -9.44 -2.60 0.40
CA VAL A 20 -10.05 -1.40 -0.17
C VAL A 20 -11.48 -1.72 -0.59
N ASP A 21 -12.36 -0.73 -0.49
CA ASP A 21 -13.69 -0.82 -1.04
C ASP A 21 -13.62 -0.79 -2.58
N THR A 22 -14.02 -1.89 -3.23
CA THR A 22 -13.98 -2.00 -4.70
C THR A 22 -15.08 -1.20 -5.39
N SER A 23 -16.02 -0.63 -4.63
CA SER A 23 -16.99 0.33 -5.17
C SER A 23 -16.38 1.72 -5.40
N LEU A 24 -15.14 1.97 -4.96
CA LEU A 24 -14.42 3.19 -5.27
C LEU A 24 -14.15 3.30 -6.78
N GLY A 25 -14.43 4.50 -7.32
CA GLY A 25 -14.08 4.84 -8.69
C GLY A 25 -12.58 5.05 -8.87
N ALA A 26 -12.13 5.04 -10.12
CA ALA A 26 -10.70 5.09 -10.47
C ALA A 26 -9.93 6.25 -9.82
N GLN A 27 -10.55 7.43 -9.66
CA GLN A 27 -9.90 8.56 -8.99
C GLN A 27 -9.67 8.28 -7.50
N ALA A 28 -10.67 7.77 -6.79
CA ALA A 28 -10.55 7.47 -5.38
C ALA A 28 -9.56 6.33 -5.11
N LEU A 29 -9.48 5.34 -6.01
CA LEU A 29 -8.43 4.30 -5.94
C LEU A 29 -7.03 4.89 -6.16
N PHE A 30 -6.88 5.84 -7.08
CA PHE A 30 -5.62 6.52 -7.31
C PHE A 30 -5.20 7.36 -6.10
N ASP A 31 -6.12 8.13 -5.53
CA ASP A 31 -5.87 8.97 -4.35
C ASP A 31 -5.48 8.09 -3.15
N ALA A 32 -6.18 6.97 -2.92
CA ALA A 32 -5.81 5.99 -1.91
C ALA A 32 -4.42 5.40 -2.15
N GLY A 33 -4.07 5.09 -3.41
CA GLY A 33 -2.72 4.63 -3.77
C GLY A 33 -1.64 5.66 -3.45
N GLN A 34 -1.93 6.94 -3.69
CA GLN A 34 -1.03 8.05 -3.36
C GLN A 34 -0.80 8.17 -1.84
N GLU A 35 -1.86 8.08 -1.03
CA GLU A 35 -1.75 8.09 0.43
C GLU A 35 -0.85 6.96 0.97
N ARG A 36 -0.97 5.75 0.40
CA ARG A 36 -0.15 4.59 0.78
C ARG A 36 1.32 4.78 0.41
N LEU A 37 1.58 5.33 -0.78
CA LEU A 37 2.92 5.66 -1.22
C LEU A 37 3.57 6.73 -0.34
N ASP A 38 2.81 7.76 0.04
CA ASP A 38 3.30 8.82 0.93
C ASP A 38 3.60 8.28 2.33
N ALA A 39 2.75 7.38 2.86
CA ALA A 39 3.03 6.69 4.11
C ALA A 39 4.30 5.82 4.04
N ALA A 40 4.49 5.08 2.94
CA ALA A 40 5.70 4.29 2.71
C ALA A 40 6.95 5.19 2.64
N ARG A 41 6.86 6.35 1.98
CA ARG A 41 7.95 7.32 1.90
C ARG A 41 8.33 7.89 3.27
N HIS A 42 7.34 8.25 4.11
CA HIS A 42 7.61 8.71 5.47
C HIS A 42 8.30 7.62 6.32
N LEU A 43 7.85 6.37 6.19
CA LEU A 43 8.51 5.23 6.85
C LEU A 43 9.94 5.01 6.35
N ALA A 44 10.19 5.11 5.05
CA ALA A 44 11.53 5.02 4.49
C ALA A 44 12.45 6.12 5.03
N LEU A 45 11.95 7.36 5.13
CA LEU A 45 12.70 8.46 5.72
C LEU A 45 12.99 8.21 7.20
N ALA A 46 12.02 7.71 7.97
CA ALA A 46 12.23 7.35 9.36
C ALA A 46 13.30 6.25 9.52
N LEU A 47 13.32 5.25 8.62
CA LEU A 47 14.32 4.18 8.59
C LEU A 47 15.73 4.68 8.20
N LEU A 48 15.81 5.66 7.30
CA LEU A 48 17.07 6.20 6.78
C LEU A 48 17.69 7.26 7.70
N CYS A 49 16.84 8.02 8.40
CA CYS A 49 17.25 9.13 9.25
C CYS A 49 17.32 8.78 10.74
N SER A 50 17.01 7.55 11.14
CA SER A 50 17.18 7.13 12.53
C SER A 50 18.65 6.81 12.82
N ASP A 51 19.19 7.41 13.90
CA ASP A 51 20.56 7.13 14.38
C ASP A 51 20.68 5.72 14.98
N GLU A 52 19.56 5.08 15.32
CA GLU A 52 19.52 3.67 15.68
C GLU A 52 19.15 2.83 14.46
N PRO A 53 19.90 1.74 14.15
CA PRO A 53 19.48 0.80 13.13
C PRO A 53 18.12 0.24 13.54
N ALA A 54 17.14 0.35 12.66
CA ALA A 54 15.80 -0.17 12.91
C ALA A 54 15.84 -1.70 13.00
N GLU A 55 16.15 -2.25 14.17
CA GLU A 55 16.02 -3.68 14.47
C GLU A 55 14.55 -4.15 14.48
N ASN A 56 13.62 -3.20 14.32
CA ASN A 56 12.20 -3.48 14.22
C ASN A 56 11.85 -3.98 12.80
N GLY A 57 12.00 -5.29 12.57
CA GLY A 57 11.51 -5.97 11.37
C GLY A 57 10.03 -5.71 11.04
N GLY A 58 9.24 -5.26 12.03
CA GLY A 58 7.87 -4.77 11.83
C GLY A 58 7.77 -3.49 11.00
N VAL A 59 8.70 -2.53 11.17
CA VAL A 59 8.72 -1.26 10.42
C VAL A 59 9.10 -1.51 8.96
N PHE A 60 10.11 -2.36 8.74
CA PHE A 60 10.49 -2.79 7.40
C PHE A 60 9.36 -3.56 6.69
N SER A 61 8.66 -4.44 7.41
CA SER A 61 7.51 -5.17 6.86
C SER A 61 6.34 -4.25 6.55
N ALA A 62 6.07 -3.26 7.40
CA ALA A 62 5.04 -2.25 7.16
C ALA A 62 5.36 -1.37 5.94
N PHE A 63 6.62 -0.99 5.76
CA PHE A 63 7.09 -0.28 4.57
C PHE A 63 6.81 -1.07 3.29
N HIS A 64 7.21 -2.35 3.24
CA HIS A 64 6.96 -3.20 2.08
C HIS A 64 5.48 -3.41 1.81
N LEU A 65 4.68 -3.62 2.86
CA LEU A 65 3.23 -3.76 2.74
C LEU A 65 2.58 -2.53 2.09
N LEU A 66 2.98 -1.32 2.50
CA LEU A 66 2.44 -0.08 1.95
C LEU A 66 2.84 0.13 0.49
N LEU A 67 4.05 -0.26 0.09
CA LEU A 67 4.48 -0.20 -1.31
C LEU A 67 3.69 -1.17 -2.20
N ASP A 68 3.55 -2.41 -1.75
CA ASP A 68 2.79 -3.43 -2.50
C ASP A 68 1.31 -3.03 -2.63
N ASP A 69 0.74 -2.41 -1.61
CA ASP A 69 -0.63 -1.90 -1.60
C ASP A 69 -0.82 -0.72 -2.56
N ALA A 70 0.09 0.26 -2.53
CA ALA A 70 0.06 1.39 -3.45
C ALA A 70 0.10 0.92 -4.92
N ALA A 71 0.97 -0.05 -5.23
CA ALA A 71 1.08 -0.63 -6.57
C ALA A 71 -0.24 -1.29 -7.02
N GLY A 72 -0.86 -2.08 -6.14
CA GLY A 72 -2.15 -2.72 -6.41
C GLY A 72 -3.30 -1.75 -6.64
N LEU A 73 -3.34 -0.66 -5.86
CA LEU A 73 -4.35 0.40 -6.00
C LEU A 73 -4.20 1.15 -7.31
N PHE A 74 -2.97 1.49 -7.71
CA PHE A 74 -2.73 2.11 -9.01
C PHE A 74 -3.11 1.17 -10.15
N GLU A 75 -2.74 -0.12 -10.08
CA GLU A 75 -3.12 -1.09 -11.10
C GLU A 75 -4.64 -1.22 -11.24
N ALA A 76 -5.36 -1.29 -10.11
CA ALA A 76 -6.83 -1.33 -10.11
C ALA A 76 -7.44 -0.05 -10.72
N ALA A 77 -6.93 1.13 -10.36
CA ALA A 77 -7.36 2.40 -10.93
C ALA A 77 -7.13 2.47 -12.46
N PHE A 78 -5.97 2.00 -12.93
CA PHE A 78 -5.65 1.96 -14.37
C PHE A 78 -6.53 0.97 -15.14
N ARG A 79 -6.82 -0.21 -14.55
CA ARG A 79 -7.71 -1.20 -15.17
C ARG A 79 -9.13 -0.68 -15.34
N GLN A 80 -9.64 0.17 -14.45
CA GLN A 80 -10.98 0.76 -14.57
C GLN A 80 -11.08 1.83 -15.67
N ARG A 81 -9.97 2.46 -16.07
CA ARG A 81 -9.95 3.46 -17.15
C ARG A 81 -9.65 2.89 -18.54
N ARG A 82 -9.34 1.59 -18.63
CA ARG A 82 -9.18 0.86 -19.89
C ARG A 82 -10.49 0.18 -20.29
#